data_AF-A0A8J4Y2N0-F1
#
_entry.id   AF-A0A8J4Y2N0-F1
#
_cell.length_a   1.000
_cell.length_b   1.000
_cell.length_c   1.000
_cell.angle_alpha   90.00
_cell.angle_beta   90.00
_cell.angle_gamma   90.00
#
_symmetry.space_group_name_H-M   'P 1'
#
loop_
_entity.id
_entity.type
_entity.pdbx_description
1 polymer ?
#
loop_
_entity_poly.entity_id
_entity_poly.type
_entity_poly.pdbx_seq_one_letter_code
_entity_poly.pdbx_strand_id
1 'polypeptide(L)'
;MTFTKNLGGAYSAPRTPSWEVPSLRLPREKPVPKARLPTKWEQYAQDKGITRRKKDKKAWDETLKVRIVFGCLITVLMIMIMWICSIIIIITTTTTTTTTTTTTTTTTTTTLVATLADQNCIMM
;
A
#
# COMPACT_ATOMS: atom_id res chain seq x y z
N MET A 1 -2.14 -28.89 30.63
CA MET A 1 -2.46 -29.62 29.38
C MET A 1 -1.77 -28.91 28.23
N THR A 2 -0.52 -29.27 27.91
CA THR A 2 0.24 -28.63 26.83
C THR A 2 0.29 -29.54 25.61
N PHE A 3 -0.28 -29.01 24.54
CA PHE A 3 -0.56 -29.64 23.25
C PHE A 3 0.72 -29.84 22.42
N THR A 4 1.18 -31.09 22.30
CA THR A 4 2.31 -31.47 21.44
C THR A 4 1.85 -31.54 19.98
N LYS A 5 2.35 -30.65 19.14
CA LYS A 5 2.11 -30.69 17.69
C LYS A 5 3.11 -31.65 17.04
N ASN A 6 2.71 -32.91 16.89
CA ASN A 6 3.34 -33.82 15.94
C ASN A 6 2.91 -33.41 14.53
N LEU A 7 3.86 -32.99 13.69
CA LEU A 7 3.64 -32.82 12.26
C LEU A 7 4.86 -33.29 11.47
N GLY A 8 4.69 -34.46 10.85
CA GLY A 8 5.02 -34.72 9.45
C GLY A 8 6.47 -34.54 8.99
N GLY A 9 7.14 -35.67 8.75
CA GLY A 9 8.36 -35.72 7.95
C GLY A 9 9.24 -36.91 8.28
N ALA A 10 8.78 -38.12 7.99
CA ALA A 10 9.57 -39.34 8.12
C ALA A 10 10.55 -39.47 6.94
N TYR A 11 11.58 -38.63 6.95
CA TYR A 11 12.88 -38.99 6.38
C TYR A 11 13.81 -38.97 7.58
N SER A 12 14.21 -40.15 8.03
CA SER A 12 15.11 -40.33 9.17
C SER A 12 16.46 -39.70 8.84
N ALA A 13 16.58 -38.38 9.00
CA ALA A 13 17.84 -37.69 8.86
C ALA A 13 18.84 -38.33 9.84
N PRO A 14 20.08 -38.61 9.41
CA PRO A 14 21.11 -39.04 10.36
C PRO A 14 21.14 -38.02 11.48
N ARG A 15 21.11 -38.48 12.73
CA ARG A 15 21.19 -37.62 13.92
C ARG A 15 22.39 -36.69 13.72
N THR A 16 22.12 -35.43 13.41
CA THR A 16 23.17 -34.42 13.30
C THR A 16 23.93 -34.44 14.64
N PRO A 17 25.28 -34.47 14.64
CA PRO A 17 26.03 -34.28 15.87
C PRO A 17 25.44 -33.07 16.59
N SER A 18 25.07 -33.23 17.86
CA SER A 18 24.49 -32.14 18.63
C SER A 18 25.57 -31.09 18.80
N TRP A 19 25.66 -30.16 17.86
CA TRP A 19 26.46 -28.96 17.99
C TRP A 19 25.99 -28.26 19.25
N GLU A 20 26.79 -28.37 20.30
CA GLU A 20 26.52 -27.75 21.57
C GLU A 20 26.33 -26.26 21.36
N VAL A 21 25.34 -25.69 22.04
CA VAL A 21 25.07 -24.25 21.94
C VAL A 21 26.33 -23.52 22.43
N PRO A 22 26.86 -22.54 21.68
CA PRO A 22 28.10 -21.88 22.04
C PRO A 22 27.98 -21.26 23.44
N SER A 23 28.94 -21.59 24.31
CA SER A 23 28.95 -21.16 25.72
C SER A 23 29.27 -19.67 25.88
N LEU A 24 30.00 -19.09 24.93
CA LEU A 24 30.39 -17.68 24.94
C LEU A 24 29.30 -16.78 24.34
N ARG A 25 28.73 -15.89 25.15
CA ARG A 25 27.80 -14.85 24.70
C ARG A 25 28.60 -13.67 24.14
N LEU A 26 28.75 -13.58 22.83
CA LEU A 26 29.34 -12.41 22.18
C LEU A 26 28.36 -11.23 22.17
N PRO A 27 28.85 -9.99 22.26
CA PRO A 27 27.99 -8.82 22.08
C PRO A 27 27.42 -8.83 20.65
N ARG A 28 26.11 -8.57 20.54
CA ARG A 28 25.48 -8.38 19.24
C ARG A 28 26.03 -7.10 18.62
N GLU A 29 26.52 -7.19 17.38
CA GLU A 29 26.94 -6.02 16.60
C GLU A 29 25.82 -4.97 16.48
N LYS A 30 24.58 -5.44 16.26
CA LYS A 30 23.42 -4.59 16.09
C LYS A 30 22.46 -4.75 17.27
N PRO A 31 21.90 -3.62 17.77
CA PRO A 31 20.91 -3.67 18.82
C PRO A 31 19.73 -4.54 18.37
N VAL A 32 19.07 -5.15 19.35
CA VAL A 32 17.81 -5.85 19.10
C VAL A 32 16.83 -4.84 18.49
N PRO A 33 16.13 -5.18 17.40
CA PRO A 33 15.07 -4.32 16.88
C PRO A 33 14.10 -3.96 18.01
N LYS A 34 13.91 -2.66 18.26
CA LYS A 34 12.96 -2.18 19.26
C LYS A 34 11.54 -2.55 18.81
N ALA A 35 10.66 -2.83 19.75
CA ALA A 35 9.25 -3.01 19.47
C ALA A 35 8.72 -1.77 18.74
N ARG A 36 7.91 -1.99 17.70
CA ARG A 36 7.33 -0.89 16.92
C ARG A 36 6.32 -0.16 17.80
N LEU A 37 6.38 1.17 17.77
CA LEU A 37 5.34 2.00 18.38
C LEU A 37 4.01 1.76 17.67
N PRO A 38 2.88 1.76 18.39
CA PRO A 38 1.58 1.63 17.76
C PRO A 38 1.31 2.85 16.88
N THR A 39 0.80 2.59 15.68
CA THR A 39 0.38 3.64 14.75
C THR A 39 -0.84 4.39 15.30
N LYS A 40 -1.08 5.63 14.84
CA LYS A 40 -2.26 6.43 15.24
C LYS A 40 -3.58 5.66 15.00
N TRP A 41 -3.64 4.87 13.93
CA TRP A 41 -4.79 4.02 13.64
C TRP A 41 -4.91 2.83 14.62
N GLU A 42 -3.81 2.21 15.01
CA GLU A 42 -3.83 1.10 15.98
C GLU A 42 -4.25 1.57 17.38
N GLN A 43 -3.81 2.76 17.80
CA GLN A 43 -4.27 3.40 19.04
C GLN A 43 -5.79 3.65 18.98
N TYR A 44 -6.27 4.26 17.90
CA TYR A 44 -7.70 4.48 17.69
C TYR A 44 -8.51 3.17 17.65
N ALA A 45 -7.99 2.15 16.97
CA ALA A 45 -8.63 0.85 16.90
C ALA A 45 -8.71 0.16 18.26
N GLN A 46 -7.66 0.30 19.09
CA GLN A 46 -7.65 -0.21 20.47
C GLN A 46 -8.68 0.50 21.34
N ASP A 47 -8.72 1.84 21.30
CA ASP A 47 -9.66 2.66 22.07
C ASP A 47 -11.12 2.42 21.67
N LYS A 48 -11.36 2.14 20.38
CA LYS A 48 -12.69 1.84 19.85
C LYS A 48 -13.03 0.34 19.89
N GLY A 49 -12.14 -0.52 20.35
CA GLY A 49 -12.35 -1.97 20.36
C GLY A 49 -12.49 -2.61 18.97
N ILE A 50 -11.96 -1.97 17.93
CA ILE A 50 -12.01 -2.45 16.54
C ILE A 50 -10.99 -3.57 16.39
N THR A 51 -11.48 -4.81 16.42
CA THR A 51 -10.64 -6.00 16.20
C THR A 51 -10.55 -6.33 14.70
N ARG A 52 -9.35 -6.72 14.25
CA ARG A 52 -9.13 -7.11 12.85
C ARG A 52 -9.83 -8.45 12.57
N ARG A 53 -10.95 -8.40 11.86
CA ARG A 53 -11.65 -9.60 11.35
C ARG A 53 -11.10 -9.97 9.97
N LYS A 54 -11.00 -11.27 9.67
CA LYS A 54 -10.62 -11.75 8.34
C LYS A 54 -11.81 -11.60 7.41
N LYS A 55 -11.71 -10.71 6.42
CA LYS A 55 -12.70 -10.64 5.33
C LYS A 55 -12.42 -11.77 4.33
N ASP A 56 -13.45 -12.51 3.96
CA ASP A 56 -13.33 -13.50 2.91
C ASP A 56 -13.11 -12.82 1.56
N LYS A 57 -12.14 -13.33 0.79
CA LYS A 57 -11.80 -12.80 -0.54
C LYS A 57 -12.89 -13.06 -1.59
N LYS A 58 -13.94 -13.78 -1.22
CA LYS A 58 -14.92 -14.39 -2.12
C LYS A 58 -16.30 -14.16 -1.51
N ALA A 59 -16.97 -13.11 -1.98
CA ALA A 59 -18.38 -12.90 -1.66
C ALA A 59 -19.20 -13.80 -2.58
N TRP A 60 -20.13 -14.56 -2.00
CA TRP A 60 -21.16 -15.23 -2.78
C TRP A 60 -22.19 -14.19 -3.19
N ASP A 61 -22.50 -14.13 -4.48
CA ASP A 61 -23.59 -13.33 -5.01
C ASP A 61 -24.71 -14.27 -5.46
N GLU A 62 -25.91 -14.09 -4.89
CA GLU A 62 -27.07 -14.95 -5.13
C GLU A 62 -27.63 -14.76 -6.54
N THR A 63 -27.44 -13.58 -7.14
CA THR A 63 -27.99 -13.24 -8.46
C THR A 63 -27.19 -13.88 -9.59
N LEU A 64 -25.87 -13.88 -9.49
CA LEU A 64 -24.99 -14.37 -10.56
C LEU A 64 -24.54 -15.83 -10.34
N LYS A 65 -24.79 -16.41 -9.15
CA LYS A 65 -24.37 -17.78 -8.77
C LYS A 65 -22.90 -18.09 -9.08
N VAL A 66 -22.09 -17.03 -9.16
CA VAL A 66 -20.66 -17.06 -9.46
C VAL A 66 -19.97 -16.45 -8.28
N ARG A 67 -18.89 -17.09 -7.86
CA ARG A 67 -18.11 -16.57 -6.75
C ARG A 67 -17.26 -15.39 -7.24
N ILE A 68 -17.68 -14.16 -6.94
CA ILE A 68 -17.03 -12.95 -7.42
C ILE A 68 -15.68 -12.78 -6.72
N VAL A 69 -14.60 -12.83 -7.52
CA VAL A 69 -13.26 -12.44 -7.07
C VAL A 69 -13.14 -10.94 -7.35
N PHE A 70 -13.29 -10.12 -6.31
CA PHE A 70 -13.22 -8.66 -6.39
C PHE A 70 -12.00 -8.11 -7.16
N GLY A 71 -10.90 -8.87 -7.23
CA GLY A 71 -9.71 -8.48 -7.97
C GLY A 71 -9.78 -8.66 -9.49
N CYS A 72 -10.49 -9.69 -9.99
CA CYS A 72 -10.43 -10.06 -11.42
C CYS A 72 -11.16 -9.04 -12.31
N LEU A 73 -12.31 -8.55 -11.85
CA LEU A 73 -13.11 -7.57 -12.58
C LEU A 73 -12.38 -6.23 -12.73
N ILE A 74 -11.69 -5.78 -11.66
CA ILE A 74 -10.93 -4.52 -11.67
C ILE A 74 -9.77 -4.60 -12.67
N THR A 75 -9.05 -5.73 -12.71
CA THR A 75 -7.95 -5.89 -13.67
C THR A 75 -8.43 -5.95 -15.10
N VAL A 76 -9.57 -6.61 -15.38
CA VAL A 76 -10.14 -6.69 -16.73
C VAL A 76 -10.69 -5.32 -17.17
N LEU A 77 -11.35 -4.58 -16.27
CA LEU A 77 -11.82 -3.22 -16.55
C LEU A 77 -10.67 -2.25 -16.83
N MET A 78 -9.57 -2.29 -16.06
CA MET A 78 -8.42 -1.40 -16.31
C MET A 78 -7.77 -1.67 -17.68
N ILE A 79 -7.62 -2.94 -18.07
CA ILE A 79 -7.07 -3.30 -19.39
C ILE A 79 -7.98 -2.80 -20.51
N MET A 80 -9.30 -2.96 -20.36
CA MET A 80 -10.27 -2.47 -21.34
C MET A 80 -10.26 -0.94 -21.43
N ILE A 81 -10.23 -0.23 -20.31
CA ILE A 81 -10.19 1.25 -20.29
C ILE A 81 -8.90 1.76 -20.95
N MET A 82 -7.73 1.18 -20.63
CA MET A 82 -6.47 1.60 -21.24
C MET A 82 -6.43 1.32 -22.76
N TRP A 83 -7.03 0.21 -23.21
CA TRP A 83 -7.11 -0.12 -24.63
C TRP A 83 -8.07 0.81 -25.38
N ILE A 84 -9.24 1.10 -24.80
CA ILE A 84 -10.24 2.02 -25.36
C ILE A 84 -9.68 3.45 -25.46
N CYS A 85 -8.99 3.95 -24.42
CA CYS A 85 -8.35 5.28 -24.47
C CYS A 85 -7.27 5.36 -25.56
N SER A 86 -6.49 4.29 -25.77
CA SER A 86 -5.47 4.25 -26.82
C SER A 86 -6.10 4.30 -28.23
N ILE A 87 -7.20 3.57 -28.45
CA ILE A 87 -7.94 3.58 -29.72
C ILE A 87 -8.55 4.95 -30.01
N ILE A 88 -9.14 5.61 -28.99
CA ILE A 88 -9.73 6.94 -29.11
C ILE A 88 -8.65 8.00 -29.46
N ILE A 89 -7.46 7.92 -28.88
CA ILE A 89 -6.33 8.81 -29.20
C ILE A 89 -5.86 8.62 -30.65
N ILE A 90 -5.83 7.38 -31.15
CA ILE A 90 -5.45 7.09 -32.54
C ILE A 90 -6.48 7.66 -33.53
N ILE A 91 -7.78 7.54 -33.23
CA ILE A 91 -8.84 8.05 -34.13
C ILE A 91 -8.84 9.59 -34.20
N THR A 92 -8.62 10.27 -33.07
CA THR A 92 -8.67 11.74 -32.98
C THR A 92 -7.50 12.47 -33.64
N THR A 93 -6.34 11.83 -33.77
CA THR A 93 -5.14 12.45 -34.39
C THR A 93 -5.18 12.50 -35.93
N THR A 94 -6.14 11.84 -36.58
CA THR A 94 -6.23 11.75 -38.05
C THR A 94 -7.02 12.88 -38.72
N THR A 95 -7.54 13.87 -37.97
CA THR A 95 -8.45 14.90 -38.52
C THR A 95 -8.02 16.37 -38.36
N THR A 96 -6.79 16.67 -37.93
CA THR A 96 -6.34 18.07 -37.78
C THR A 96 -5.00 18.35 -38.42
N THR A 97 -4.99 18.49 -39.75
CA THR A 97 -4.03 19.31 -40.49
C THR A 97 -4.75 20.57 -40.99
N THR A 98 -4.73 21.66 -40.20
CA THR A 98 -4.83 23.04 -40.71
C THR A 98 -4.46 24.09 -39.64
N THR A 99 -3.40 24.87 -39.95
CA THR A 99 -3.16 26.31 -39.65
C THR A 99 -2.68 26.83 -38.26
N THR A 100 -1.38 27.21 -38.23
CA THR A 100 -0.81 28.58 -37.97
C THR A 100 -0.50 29.09 -36.53
N THR A 101 0.81 29.19 -36.22
CA THR A 101 1.66 30.30 -35.67
C THR A 101 1.06 31.28 -34.61
N THR A 102 1.69 31.64 -33.47
CA THR A 102 2.81 32.63 -33.32
C THR A 102 3.20 32.85 -31.82
N THR A 103 4.52 32.78 -31.51
CA THR A 103 5.44 33.60 -30.64
C THR A 103 4.86 34.41 -29.43
N THR A 104 5.44 34.57 -28.21
CA THR A 104 6.73 35.22 -27.83
C THR A 104 6.91 35.26 -26.27
N THR A 105 8.03 34.71 -25.76
CA THR A 105 9.06 35.19 -24.80
C THR A 105 8.80 36.08 -23.53
N THR A 106 9.55 35.76 -22.45
CA THR A 106 10.32 36.65 -21.49
C THR A 106 9.81 36.95 -20.05
N THR A 107 10.45 36.29 -19.07
CA THR A 107 11.17 36.76 -17.84
C THR A 107 10.64 37.84 -16.87
N THR A 108 10.85 37.55 -15.56
CA THR A 108 11.30 38.45 -14.44
C THR A 108 10.29 38.93 -13.38
N THR A 109 10.45 38.37 -12.18
CA THR A 109 10.52 38.99 -10.83
C THR A 109 9.95 40.42 -10.62
N THR A 110 8.99 40.60 -9.70
CA THR A 110 8.78 41.87 -8.95
C THR A 110 8.05 41.61 -7.62
N THR A 111 8.81 41.80 -6.53
CA THR A 111 8.51 42.36 -5.19
C THR A 111 7.05 42.65 -4.78
N LEU A 112 6.58 42.07 -3.67
CA LEU A 112 6.48 42.66 -2.30
C LEU A 112 5.15 43.37 -1.99
N VAL A 113 4.62 43.00 -0.81
CA VAL A 113 3.67 43.68 0.11
C VAL A 113 2.19 43.84 -0.27
N ALA A 114 1.33 43.11 0.47
CA ALA A 114 0.12 43.60 1.13
C ALA A 114 -0.41 42.47 2.06
N THR A 115 0.07 42.38 3.30
CA THR A 115 -0.67 42.76 4.52
C THR A 115 -2.07 42.13 4.65
N LEU A 116 -2.17 41.02 5.38
CA LEU A 116 -3.24 40.83 6.37
C LEU A 116 -2.65 40.11 7.59
N ALA A 117 -2.11 40.95 8.47
CA ALA A 117 -2.02 40.65 9.88
C ALA A 117 -3.43 40.62 10.50
N ASP A 118 -3.52 39.92 11.63
CA ASP A 118 -4.59 39.87 12.62
C ASP A 118 -5.90 39.16 12.25
N GLN A 119 -6.00 37.91 12.73
CA GLN A 119 -6.99 37.59 13.76
C GLN A 119 -6.50 36.44 14.68
N ASN A 120 -5.94 36.86 15.81
CA ASN A 120 -6.28 36.34 17.13
C ASN A 120 -5.67 35.00 17.58
N CYS A 121 -4.40 35.06 17.97
CA CYS A 121 -3.91 34.33 19.14
C CYS A 121 -4.28 35.14 20.40
N ILE A 122 -5.07 34.55 21.32
CA ILE A 122 -5.27 34.85 22.75
C ILE A 122 -6.39 33.87 23.16
N MET A 123 -6.18 32.88 24.03
CA MET A 123 -6.17 33.03 25.48
C MET A 123 -5.31 31.96 26.17
N MET A 124 -4.34 32.46 26.95
CA MET A 124 -3.81 32.02 28.25
C MET A 124 -3.41 30.56 28.48
#